data_AF-A0A673JD74-F1
#
_entry.id   AF-A0A673JD74-F1
#
_cell.length_a   1.000
_cell.length_b   1.000
_cell.length_c   1.000
_cell.angle_alpha   90.00
_cell.angle_beta   90.00
_cell.angle_gamma   90.00
#
_symmetry.space_group_name_H-M   'P 1'
#
loop_
_entity.id
_entity.type
_entity.pdbx_description
1 polymer ?
#
loop_
_entity_poly.entity_id
_entity_poly.type
_entity_poly.pdbx_seq_one_letter_code
_entity_poly.pdbx_strand_id
1 'polypeptide(L)'
;MWIQPRPLDLCSAVRGYWQQHGTFYEFRTYYIQPHLNAVFLRLTNEEIHLRTAHSELIGYWSVEYKGLTITEYVFHIWKCDSYAQRVSVWAALAQDPKWIEQYISKAMLMLSSQDNEVTYLVPWSKIQKPPKDGVHVLWWYESADQRAAIRHKSHNNARVVAVVKKSAVYLVSQKNKRMFPCAFSPIK
;
A
#
# COMPACT_ATOMS: atom_id res chain seq x y z
N MET A 1 25.11 -34.97 -19.74
CA MET A 1 24.09 -34.67 -18.71
C MET A 1 24.84 -34.06 -17.53
N TRP A 2 24.92 -32.73 -17.46
CA TRP A 2 25.57 -32.02 -16.36
C TRP A 2 24.48 -31.24 -15.61
N ILE A 3 24.09 -31.76 -14.45
CA ILE A 3 23.15 -31.08 -13.55
C ILE A 3 23.94 -30.04 -12.78
N GLN A 4 23.77 -28.77 -13.14
CA GLN A 4 24.19 -27.64 -12.32
C GLN A 4 23.26 -27.58 -11.09
N PRO A 5 23.79 -27.52 -9.85
CA PRO A 5 22.96 -27.23 -8.70
C PRO A 5 22.43 -25.80 -8.81
N ARG A 6 21.09 -25.65 -8.76
CA ARG A 6 20.42 -24.35 -8.72
C ARG A 6 20.93 -23.56 -7.50
N PRO A 7 21.23 -22.26 -7.62
CA PRO A 7 21.50 -21.43 -6.46
C PRO A 7 20.32 -21.56 -5.50
N LEU A 8 20.60 -21.88 -4.24
CA LEU A 8 19.60 -21.87 -3.17
C LEU A 8 18.86 -20.53 -3.25
N ASP A 9 17.59 -20.61 -3.63
CA ASP A 9 16.76 -19.46 -3.93
C ASP A 9 16.49 -18.73 -2.62
N LEU A 10 17.33 -17.74 -2.29
CA LEU A 10 17.20 -16.86 -1.13
C LEU A 10 15.77 -16.33 -1.02
N CYS A 11 15.09 -16.07 -2.15
CA CYS A 11 13.69 -15.63 -2.16
C CYS A 11 12.69 -16.68 -1.67
N SER A 12 12.99 -17.98 -1.80
CA SER A 12 12.14 -19.08 -1.32
C SER A 12 12.30 -19.31 0.19
N ALA A 13 13.55 -19.31 0.68
CA ALA A 13 13.86 -19.45 2.10
C ALA A 13 13.36 -18.24 2.92
N VAL A 14 13.53 -17.03 2.38
CA VAL A 14 13.01 -15.79 2.96
C VAL A 14 11.48 -15.81 3.00
N ARG A 15 10.79 -16.22 1.92
CA ARG A 15 9.32 -16.32 1.90
C ARG A 15 8.77 -17.31 2.93
N GLY A 16 9.37 -18.49 3.07
CA GLY A 16 8.95 -19.49 4.06
C GLY A 16 9.14 -19.03 5.50
N TYR A 17 10.24 -18.32 5.79
CA TYR A 17 10.51 -17.74 7.11
C TYR A 17 9.50 -16.66 7.50
N TRP A 18 9.17 -15.74 6.58
CA TRP A 18 8.22 -14.65 6.87
C TRP A 18 6.76 -15.11 6.98
N GLN A 19 6.37 -16.15 6.23
CA GLN A 19 5.02 -16.74 6.32
C GLN A 19 4.74 -17.37 7.69
N GLN A 20 5.79 -17.79 8.42
CA GLN A 20 5.64 -18.45 9.72
C GLN A 20 5.76 -17.50 10.93
N HIS A 21 6.41 -16.33 10.81
CA HIS A 21 6.84 -15.57 12.01
C HIS A 21 6.77 -14.03 11.94
N GLY A 22 5.95 -13.40 11.10
CA GLY A 22 5.91 -11.93 11.06
C GLY A 22 4.58 -11.29 10.75
N THR A 23 4.35 -10.14 11.39
CA THR A 23 3.43 -9.12 10.90
C THR A 23 3.70 -8.85 9.42
N PHE A 24 2.67 -8.89 8.60
CA PHE A 24 2.73 -8.51 7.20
C PHE A 24 1.70 -7.44 6.88
N TYR A 25 1.84 -6.86 5.70
CA TYR A 25 1.02 -5.75 5.24
C TYR A 25 0.38 -6.13 3.91
N GLU A 26 -0.95 -6.03 3.85
CA GLU A 26 -1.69 -6.15 2.61
C GLU A 26 -1.78 -4.80 1.92
N PHE A 27 -1.15 -4.73 0.75
CA PHE A 27 -1.35 -3.64 -0.19
C PHE A 27 -2.54 -4.00 -1.05
N ARG A 28 -3.47 -3.05 -1.18
CA ARG A 28 -4.66 -3.24 -1.99
C ARG A 28 -4.83 -2.01 -2.87
N THR A 29 -4.97 -2.25 -4.16
CA THR A 29 -5.22 -1.23 -5.18
C THR A 29 -6.56 -1.53 -5.81
N TYR A 30 -7.53 -0.62 -5.69
CA TYR A 30 -8.83 -0.80 -6.32
C TYR A 30 -9.01 0.21 -7.44
N TYR A 31 -9.27 -0.32 -8.63
CA TYR A 31 -9.62 0.47 -9.80
C TYR A 31 -11.12 0.68 -9.80
N ILE A 32 -11.54 1.93 -9.76
CA ILE A 32 -12.94 2.32 -9.62
C ILE A 32 -13.40 2.87 -10.95
N GLN A 33 -14.65 2.58 -11.33
CA GLN A 33 -15.24 3.19 -12.51
C GLN A 33 -15.22 4.72 -12.37
N PRO A 34 -14.67 5.48 -13.34
CA PRO A 34 -14.37 6.91 -13.16
C PRO A 34 -15.56 7.76 -12.67
N HIS A 35 -16.76 7.48 -13.19
CA HIS A 35 -17.98 8.20 -12.84
C HIS A 35 -18.55 7.86 -11.45
N LEU A 36 -18.05 6.81 -10.80
CA LEU A 36 -18.49 6.35 -9.47
C LEU A 36 -17.47 6.66 -8.36
N ASN A 37 -16.29 7.19 -8.68
CA ASN A 37 -15.21 7.37 -7.70
C ASN A 37 -15.63 8.24 -6.50
N ALA A 38 -16.33 9.36 -6.72
CA ALA A 38 -16.81 10.20 -5.63
C ALA A 38 -17.84 9.48 -4.75
N VAL A 39 -18.70 8.66 -5.35
CA VAL A 39 -19.69 7.86 -4.62
C VAL A 39 -19.00 6.77 -3.80
N PHE A 40 -18.01 6.09 -4.39
CA PHE A 40 -17.21 5.06 -3.72
C PHE A 40 -16.45 5.61 -2.51
N LEU A 41 -15.80 6.77 -2.66
CA LEU A 41 -15.05 7.40 -1.57
C LEU A 41 -15.97 7.86 -0.43
N ARG A 42 -17.15 8.40 -0.74
CA ARG A 42 -18.15 8.77 0.26
C ARG A 42 -18.65 7.55 1.02
N LEU A 43 -19.08 6.51 0.30
CA LEU A 43 -19.52 5.25 0.87
C LEU A 43 -18.43 4.62 1.75
N THR A 44 -17.17 4.66 1.29
CA THR A 44 -16.04 4.16 2.08
C THR A 44 -15.84 4.99 3.34
N ASN A 45 -15.88 6.32 3.26
CA ASN A 45 -15.77 7.17 4.44
C ASN A 45 -16.87 6.88 5.48
N GLU A 46 -18.10 6.61 5.02
CA GLU A 46 -19.24 6.27 5.88
C GLU A 46 -19.05 4.89 6.55
N GLU A 47 -18.64 3.87 5.80
CA GLU A 47 -18.73 2.47 6.24
C GLU A 47 -17.40 1.79 6.58
N ILE A 48 -16.25 2.43 6.33
CA ILE A 48 -14.93 1.81 6.57
C ILE A 48 -14.71 1.42 8.03
N HIS A 49 -15.42 2.09 8.95
CA HIS A 49 -15.40 1.81 10.39
C HIS A 49 -15.79 0.37 10.73
N LEU A 50 -16.66 -0.25 9.92
CA LEU A 50 -17.07 -1.65 10.08
C LEU A 50 -15.86 -2.59 9.91
N ARG A 51 -14.98 -2.32 8.93
CA ARG A 51 -13.77 -3.12 8.73
C ARG A 51 -12.65 -2.77 9.70
N THR A 52 -12.49 -1.49 10.04
CA THR A 52 -11.42 -1.07 10.97
C THR A 52 -11.66 -1.53 12.41
N ALA A 53 -12.89 -1.93 12.75
CA ALA A 53 -13.19 -2.64 13.99
C ALA A 53 -12.51 -4.03 14.09
N HIS A 54 -12.23 -4.66 12.95
CA HIS A 54 -11.62 -6.00 12.89
C HIS A 54 -10.16 -5.99 12.44
N SER A 55 -9.72 -4.95 11.72
CA SER A 55 -8.39 -4.92 11.10
C SER A 55 -7.76 -3.53 11.16
N GLU A 56 -6.45 -3.49 11.37
CA GLU A 56 -5.71 -2.24 11.49
C GLU A 56 -5.43 -1.64 10.10
N LEU A 57 -6.10 -0.52 9.79
CA LEU A 57 -5.81 0.29 8.61
C LEU A 57 -4.57 1.16 8.88
N ILE A 58 -3.56 1.04 8.03
CA ILE A 58 -2.35 1.87 8.11
C ILE A 58 -2.55 3.18 7.37
N GLY A 59 -3.18 3.14 6.19
CA GLY A 59 -3.52 4.34 5.46
C GLY A 59 -4.29 4.05 4.18
N TYR A 60 -4.92 5.10 3.66
CA TYR A 60 -5.84 5.07 2.54
C TYR A 60 -5.70 6.33 1.71
N TRP A 61 -5.42 6.18 0.42
CA TRP A 61 -5.17 7.30 -0.47
C TRP A 61 -5.93 7.15 -1.78
N SER A 62 -6.43 8.26 -2.29
CA SER A 62 -6.77 8.39 -3.71
C SER A 62 -5.50 8.62 -4.51
N VAL A 63 -5.46 8.11 -5.74
CA VAL A 63 -4.28 8.22 -6.61
C VAL A 63 -4.68 8.90 -7.91
N GLU A 64 -3.98 9.98 -8.24
CA GLU A 64 -4.12 10.66 -9.53
C GLU A 64 -3.01 10.24 -10.48
N TYR A 65 -3.36 10.00 -11.75
CA TYR A 65 -2.40 9.71 -12.79
C TYR A 65 -2.22 10.91 -13.73
N LYS A 66 -0.96 11.31 -13.93
CA LYS A 66 -0.51 12.25 -14.99
C LYS A 66 -1.28 13.59 -15.10
N GLY A 67 -1.63 14.22 -13.99
CA GLY A 67 -2.14 15.61 -14.00
C GLY A 67 -3.52 15.78 -14.64
N LEU A 68 -4.28 14.68 -14.77
CA LEU A 68 -5.70 14.71 -15.11
C LEU A 68 -6.50 14.60 -13.81
N THR A 69 -7.61 15.34 -13.73
CA THR A 69 -8.51 15.46 -12.57
C THR A 69 -9.31 14.18 -12.24
N ILE A 70 -8.89 13.03 -12.79
CA ILE A 70 -9.57 11.75 -12.62
C ILE A 70 -8.76 10.90 -11.65
N THR A 71 -9.28 10.74 -10.44
CA THR A 71 -8.87 9.66 -9.55
C THR A 71 -9.42 8.36 -10.12
N GLU A 72 -8.55 7.50 -10.63
CA GLU A 72 -8.95 6.22 -11.24
C GLU A 72 -8.90 5.07 -10.23
N TYR A 73 -8.09 5.20 -9.19
CA TYR A 73 -7.91 4.13 -8.22
C TYR A 73 -7.55 4.64 -6.83
N VAL A 74 -7.81 3.79 -5.86
CA VAL A 74 -7.42 3.97 -4.46
C VAL A 74 -6.33 2.96 -4.10
N PHE A 75 -5.46 3.36 -3.20
CA PHE A 75 -4.43 2.50 -2.63
C PHE A 75 -4.56 2.53 -1.11
N HIS A 76 -4.54 1.36 -0.48
CA HIS A 76 -4.66 1.28 0.96
C HIS A 76 -3.87 0.09 1.53
N ILE A 77 -3.37 0.29 2.75
CA ILE A 77 -2.49 -0.65 3.44
C ILE A 77 -3.18 -1.15 4.69
N TRP A 78 -3.27 -2.47 4.85
CA TRP A 78 -3.78 -3.13 6.06
C TRP A 78 -2.66 -3.90 6.74
N LYS A 79 -2.55 -3.77 8.06
CA LYS A 79 -1.62 -4.57 8.86
C LYS A 79 -2.31 -5.86 9.29
N CYS A 80 -1.59 -6.97 9.20
CA CYS A 80 -1.99 -8.27 9.69
C CYS A 80 -0.87 -8.83 10.56
N ASP A 81 -1.18 -9.20 11.80
CA ASP A 81 -0.23 -9.78 12.73
C ASP A 81 0.11 -11.23 12.35
N SER A 82 -0.82 -11.94 11.69
CA SER A 82 -0.61 -13.29 11.17
C SER A 82 -1.63 -13.68 10.09
N TYR A 83 -1.35 -14.76 9.36
CA TYR A 83 -2.31 -15.32 8.39
C TYR A 83 -3.56 -15.88 9.07
N ALA A 84 -3.42 -16.44 10.27
CA ALA A 84 -4.56 -16.93 11.06
C ALA A 84 -5.50 -15.77 11.42
N GLN A 85 -4.95 -14.65 11.92
CA GLN A 85 -5.73 -13.44 12.20
C GLN A 85 -6.44 -12.95 10.93
N ARG A 86 -5.74 -12.90 9.79
CA ARG A 86 -6.33 -12.49 8.51
C ARG A 86 -7.55 -13.36 8.14
N VAL A 87 -7.43 -14.68 8.26
CA VAL A 87 -8.52 -15.61 7.98
C VAL A 87 -9.70 -15.36 8.93
N SER A 88 -9.44 -15.19 10.22
CA SER A 88 -10.48 -14.89 11.21
C SER A 88 -11.21 -13.56 10.92
N VAL A 89 -10.47 -12.51 10.52
CA VAL A 89 -11.07 -11.22 10.11
C VAL A 89 -11.97 -11.39 8.90
N TRP A 90 -11.52 -12.12 7.88
CA TRP A 90 -12.33 -12.36 6.68
C TRP A 90 -13.57 -13.17 6.99
N ALA A 91 -13.47 -14.20 7.84
CA ALA A 91 -14.62 -14.99 8.27
C ALA A 91 -15.65 -14.15 9.05
N ALA A 92 -15.19 -13.26 9.94
CA ALA A 92 -16.07 -12.35 10.67
C ALA A 92 -16.79 -11.37 9.74
N LEU A 93 -16.05 -10.72 8.83
CA LEU A 93 -16.63 -9.79 7.86
C LEU A 93 -17.62 -10.48 6.90
N ALA A 94 -17.35 -11.73 6.50
CA ALA A 94 -18.25 -12.50 5.65
C ALA A 94 -19.55 -12.92 6.35
N GLN A 95 -19.64 -12.79 7.67
CA GLN A 95 -20.84 -13.09 8.45
C GLN A 95 -21.54 -11.83 8.97
N ASP A 96 -20.95 -10.64 8.79
CA ASP A 96 -21.53 -9.38 9.22
C ASP A 96 -22.51 -8.85 8.14
N PRO A 97 -23.84 -8.89 8.39
CA PRO A 97 -24.82 -8.42 7.42
C PRO A 97 -24.69 -6.92 7.15
N LYS A 98 -24.29 -6.12 8.14
CA LYS A 98 -24.09 -4.67 7.95
C LYS A 98 -22.95 -4.42 6.98
N TRP A 99 -21.81 -5.07 7.17
CA TRP A 99 -20.69 -4.96 6.23
C TRP A 99 -21.07 -5.37 4.80
N ILE A 100 -21.83 -6.45 4.66
CA ILE A 100 -22.26 -6.97 3.36
C ILE A 100 -23.24 -6.02 2.68
N GLU A 101 -24.32 -5.66 3.36
CA GLU A 101 -25.43 -4.89 2.80
C GLU A 101 -25.10 -3.41 2.66
N GLN A 102 -24.43 -2.83 3.67
CA GLN A 102 -24.17 -1.40 3.70
C GLN A 102 -22.99 -1.03 2.81
N TYR A 103 -21.94 -1.86 2.77
CA TYR A 103 -20.71 -1.57 2.04
C TYR A 103 -20.44 -2.51 0.85
N ILE A 104 -20.13 -3.79 1.10
CA ILE A 104 -19.54 -4.68 0.08
C ILE A 104 -20.42 -4.83 -1.16
N SER A 105 -21.70 -5.09 -1.00
CA SER A 105 -22.63 -5.29 -2.13
C SER A 105 -22.70 -4.09 -3.07
N LYS A 106 -22.54 -2.87 -2.53
CA LYS A 106 -22.53 -1.62 -3.30
C LYS A 106 -21.14 -1.31 -3.86
N ALA A 107 -20.11 -1.41 -3.02
CA ALA A 107 -18.74 -1.09 -3.36
C ALA A 107 -18.22 -1.97 -4.51
N MET A 108 -18.53 -3.27 -4.48
CA MET A 108 -18.10 -4.23 -5.51
C MET A 108 -18.64 -3.89 -6.91
N LEU A 109 -19.83 -3.30 -7.00
CA LEU A 109 -20.42 -2.88 -8.29
C LEU A 109 -19.71 -1.65 -8.89
N MET A 110 -18.98 -0.89 -8.07
CA MET A 110 -18.25 0.30 -8.49
C MET A 110 -16.83 -0.02 -8.95
N LEU A 111 -16.31 -1.21 -8.64
CA LEU A 111 -14.95 -1.62 -8.97
C LEU A 111 -14.87 -2.20 -10.38
N SER A 112 -13.84 -1.80 -11.12
CA SER A 112 -13.44 -2.41 -12.39
C SER A 112 -12.50 -3.59 -12.15
N SER A 113 -11.56 -3.44 -11.21
CA SER A 113 -10.63 -4.51 -10.82
C SER A 113 -10.01 -4.22 -9.45
N GLN A 114 -9.40 -5.24 -8.84
CA GLN A 114 -8.63 -5.12 -7.62
C GLN A 114 -7.30 -5.89 -7.75
N ASP A 115 -6.22 -5.29 -7.26
CA ASP A 115 -4.93 -5.94 -7.08
C ASP A 115 -4.60 -5.98 -5.60
N ASN A 116 -4.20 -7.16 -5.10
CA ASN A 116 -3.84 -7.37 -3.70
C ASN A 116 -2.44 -8.00 -3.64
N GLU A 117 -1.55 -7.39 -2.85
CA GLU A 117 -0.18 -7.85 -2.65
C GLU A 117 0.09 -8.00 -1.15
N VAL A 118 0.81 -9.07 -0.78
CA VAL A 118 1.30 -9.26 0.59
C VAL A 118 2.75 -8.85 0.64
N THR A 119 3.08 -7.96 1.58
CA THR A 119 4.42 -7.41 1.74
C THR A 119 4.88 -7.55 3.18
N TYR A 120 6.19 -7.62 3.37
CA TYR A 120 6.84 -7.68 4.68
C TYR A 120 7.76 -6.49 4.83
N LEU A 121 7.89 -6.00 6.06
CA LEU A 121 8.93 -5.03 6.35
C LEU A 121 10.29 -5.72 6.25
N VAL A 122 11.24 -5.02 5.68
CA VAL A 122 12.65 -5.40 5.79
C VAL A 122 13.08 -5.31 7.26
N PRO A 123 14.02 -6.15 7.74
CA PRO A 123 14.37 -6.24 9.17
C PRO A 123 14.76 -4.91 9.85
N TRP A 124 15.25 -3.94 9.07
CA TRP A 124 15.69 -2.62 9.55
C TRP A 124 14.59 -1.54 9.45
N SER A 125 13.34 -1.89 9.15
CA SER A 125 12.23 -0.94 9.04
C SER A 125 11.17 -1.17 10.11
N LYS A 126 10.55 -0.07 10.57
CA LYS A 126 9.42 -0.08 11.51
C LYS A 126 8.37 0.92 11.02
N ILE A 127 7.09 0.55 11.06
CA ILE A 127 5.97 1.49 10.92
C ILE A 127 5.53 1.86 12.33
N GLN A 128 5.55 3.14 12.67
CA GLN A 128 5.11 3.63 13.97
C GLN A 128 4.00 4.67 13.77
N LYS A 129 3.23 5.00 14.82
CA LYS A 129 2.42 6.23 14.80
C LYS A 129 3.34 7.39 15.14
N PRO A 130 3.32 8.49 14.38
CA PRO A 130 4.26 9.55 14.65
C PRO A 130 3.89 10.29 15.94
N PRO A 131 4.86 10.70 16.78
CA PRO A 131 4.62 11.46 18.00
C PRO A 131 4.26 12.96 17.75
N LYS A 132 4.31 13.40 16.49
CA LYS A 132 3.83 14.70 15.97
C LYS A 132 3.14 14.42 14.62
N ASP A 133 2.42 15.38 14.04
CA ASP A 133 1.98 15.21 12.65
C ASP A 133 3.22 15.15 11.72
N GLY A 134 3.48 13.97 11.12
CA GLY A 134 4.64 13.63 10.24
C GLY A 134 5.69 12.70 10.90
N VAL A 135 6.38 11.73 10.30
CA VAL A 135 6.55 11.13 8.94
C VAL A 135 6.69 9.61 9.13
N HIS A 136 6.20 8.78 8.19
CA HIS A 136 6.54 7.35 8.04
C HIS A 136 6.77 7.01 6.56
N VAL A 137 7.69 6.08 6.25
CA VAL A 137 8.35 6.00 4.93
C VAL A 137 7.46 5.40 3.83
N LEU A 138 6.78 6.32 3.16
CA LEU A 138 6.42 6.44 1.75
C LEU A 138 6.85 7.88 1.43
N TRP A 139 7.69 8.16 0.41
CA TRP A 139 8.32 9.50 0.24
C TRP A 139 7.28 10.64 0.21
N TRP A 140 7.14 11.36 1.32
CA TRP A 140 6.26 12.51 1.46
C TRP A 140 7.05 13.80 1.30
N TYR A 141 6.39 14.82 0.78
CA TYR A 141 6.96 16.14 0.56
C TYR A 141 5.90 17.15 0.95
N GLU A 142 6.26 18.18 1.71
CA GLU A 142 5.37 19.28 2.12
C GLU A 142 4.72 19.95 0.91
N SER A 143 5.44 19.99 -0.21
CA SER A 143 4.93 20.48 -1.49
C SER A 143 5.64 19.82 -2.68
N ALA A 144 5.08 20.01 -3.87
CA ALA A 144 5.74 19.60 -5.11
C ALA A 144 7.09 20.29 -5.32
N ASP A 145 7.25 21.52 -4.82
CA ASP A 145 8.48 22.30 -4.94
C ASP A 145 9.55 21.80 -3.97
N GLN A 146 9.16 21.47 -2.74
CA GLN A 146 10.08 20.85 -1.77
C GLN A 146 10.62 19.52 -2.33
N ARG A 147 9.75 18.74 -2.97
CA ARG A 147 10.16 17.54 -3.70
C ARG A 147 11.19 17.82 -4.78
N ALA A 148 10.95 18.83 -5.61
CA ALA A 148 11.86 19.20 -6.69
C ALA A 148 13.22 19.62 -6.14
N ALA A 149 13.26 20.44 -5.09
CA ALA A 149 14.49 20.92 -4.45
C ALA A 149 15.31 19.78 -3.83
N ILE A 150 14.67 18.84 -3.11
CA ILE A 150 15.35 17.68 -2.51
C ILE A 150 15.96 16.78 -3.60
N ARG A 151 15.22 16.55 -4.70
CA ARG A 151 15.74 15.79 -5.85
C ARG A 151 16.90 16.52 -6.50
N HIS A 152 16.82 17.83 -6.68
CA HIS A 152 17.91 18.64 -7.22
C HIS A 152 19.17 18.51 -6.36
N LYS A 153 19.07 18.64 -5.03
CA LYS A 153 20.19 18.46 -4.11
C LYS A 153 20.80 17.05 -4.20
N SER A 154 19.95 16.03 -4.29
CA SER A 154 20.37 14.62 -4.38
C SER A 154 21.09 14.31 -5.69
N HIS A 155 20.62 14.86 -6.82
CA HIS A 155 21.28 14.70 -8.12
C HIS A 155 22.64 15.39 -8.19
N ASN A 156 22.87 16.42 -7.36
CA ASN A 156 24.17 17.09 -7.28
C ASN A 156 25.12 16.46 -6.25
N ASN A 157 24.71 15.43 -5.51
CA ASN A 157 25.57 14.73 -4.55
C ASN A 157 26.25 13.52 -5.21
N ALA A 158 27.56 13.63 -5.45
CA ALA A 158 28.33 12.59 -6.14
C ALA A 158 28.26 11.21 -5.47
N ARG A 159 28.20 11.13 -4.13
CA ARG A 159 28.08 9.86 -3.40
C ARG A 159 26.73 9.19 -3.66
N VAL A 160 25.65 9.97 -3.62
CA VAL A 160 24.30 9.49 -3.90
C VAL A 160 24.21 8.99 -5.34
N VAL A 161 24.70 9.79 -6.30
CA VAL A 161 24.71 9.42 -7.72
C VAL A 161 25.50 8.14 -7.96
N ALA A 162 26.68 7.98 -7.33
CA ALA A 162 27.49 6.77 -7.47
C ALA A 162 26.78 5.51 -6.95
N VAL A 163 26.10 5.61 -5.80
CA VAL A 163 25.32 4.50 -5.24
C VAL A 163 24.12 4.16 -6.13
N VAL A 164 23.35 5.18 -6.55
CA VAL A 164 22.18 4.99 -7.41
C VAL A 164 22.57 4.35 -8.75
N LYS A 165 23.68 4.78 -9.37
CA LYS A 165 24.20 4.15 -10.60
C LYS A 165 24.53 2.67 -10.41
N LYS A 166 25.15 2.32 -9.27
CA LYS A 166 25.47 0.93 -8.94
C LYS A 166 24.23 0.07 -8.71
N SER A 167 23.16 0.63 -8.15
CA SER A 167 21.92 -0.14 -7.91
C SER A 167 20.96 -0.15 -9.11
N ALA A 168 20.95 0.90 -9.93
CA ALA A 168 20.00 1.06 -11.04
C ALA A 168 20.14 -0.03 -12.11
N VAL A 169 21.31 -0.65 -12.26
CA VAL A 169 21.52 -1.77 -13.19
C VAL A 169 20.69 -3.01 -12.84
N TYR A 170 20.27 -3.14 -11.58
CA TYR A 170 19.40 -4.23 -11.11
C TYR A 170 17.91 -3.83 -11.13
N LEU A 171 17.59 -2.57 -11.41
CA LEU A 171 16.23 -2.05 -11.41
C LEU A 171 15.58 -2.31 -12.76
N VAL A 172 14.66 -3.28 -12.80
CA VAL A 172 13.90 -3.59 -14.03
C VAL A 172 12.83 -2.54 -14.32
N SER A 173 12.11 -2.10 -13.28
CA SER A 173 11.11 -1.05 -13.42
C SER A 173 10.91 -0.31 -12.09
N GLN A 174 10.50 0.97 -12.19
CA GLN A 174 10.11 1.77 -11.05
C GLN A 174 8.85 2.54 -11.41
N LYS A 175 7.83 2.44 -10.55
CA LYS A 175 6.61 3.25 -10.63
C LYS A 175 6.57 4.19 -9.43
N ASN A 176 6.34 5.48 -9.69
CA ASN A 176 6.06 6.46 -8.66
C ASN A 176 4.59 6.88 -8.78
N LYS A 177 3.89 6.98 -7.65
CA LYS A 177 2.48 7.40 -7.58
C LYS A 177 2.40 8.69 -6.77
N ARG A 178 1.58 9.64 -7.21
CA ARG A 178 1.17 10.79 -6.38
C ARG A 178 -0.14 10.40 -5.72
N MET A 179 -0.16 10.44 -4.40
CA MET A 179 -1.25 9.92 -3.59
C MET A 179 -1.72 11.03 -2.65
N PHE A 180 -3.03 11.13 -2.48
CA PHE A 180 -3.67 12.12 -1.61
C PHE A 180 -4.40 11.38 -0.49
N PRO A 181 -4.12 11.71 0.78
CA PRO A 181 -4.74 11.01 1.89
C PRO A 181 -6.24 11.25 1.93
N CYS A 182 -7.02 10.18 2.07
CA CYS A 182 -8.46 10.33 2.32
C CYS A 182 -8.71 10.87 3.74
N ALA A 183 -9.83 11.55 3.97
CA ALA A 183 -10.13 12.19 5.26
C ALA A 183 -10.14 11.19 6.44
N PHE A 184 -10.56 9.95 6.18
CA PHE A 184 -10.60 8.84 7.13
C PHE A 184 -9.30 8.04 7.21
N SER A 185 -8.26 8.41 6.46
CA SER A 185 -6.97 7.74 6.49
C SER A 185 -6.24 8.02 7.81
N PRO A 186 -5.78 6.99 8.54
CA PRO A 186 -5.00 7.18 9.76
C PRO A 186 -3.67 7.91 9.52
N ILE A 187 -3.00 7.64 8.40
CA ILE A 187 -1.82 8.39 7.94
C ILE A 187 -2.30 9.44 6.93
N LYS A 188 -2.01 10.71 7.22
CA LYS A 188 -2.23 11.86 6.32
C LYS A 188 -0.91 12.26 5.65
#